data_AF-A0A2S7WQA5-F1
#
_entry.id   AF-A0A2S7WQA5-F1
#
_cell.length_a   1.000
_cell.length_b   1.000
_cell.length_c   1.000
_cell.angle_alpha   90.00
_cell.angle_beta   90.00
_cell.angle_gamma   90.00
#
_symmetry.space_group_name_H-M   'P 1'
#
loop_
_entity.id
_entity.type
_entity.pdbx_description
1 polymer ?
#
loop_
_entity_poly.entity_id
_entity_poly.type
_entity_poly.pdbx_seq_one_letter_code
_entity_poly.pdbx_strand_id
1 'polypeptide(L)' 'MFLNAFFSTGRIIFMIFFVLVFGALIVWSYRKDIKNHERYYKNAGKKVLIYGSLIIAIFVAIRIIFGN' A
#
# COMPACT_ATOMS: atom_id res chain seq x y z
N MET A 1 16.05 -18.70 -32.70
CA MET A 1 16.20 -17.48 -33.53
C MET A 1 15.31 -16.32 -33.07
N PHE A 2 14.04 -16.55 -32.69
CA PHE A 2 13.10 -15.51 -32.23
C PHE A 2 13.57 -14.70 -31.00
N LEU A 3 14.21 -15.34 -30.00
CA LEU A 3 14.66 -14.67 -28.77
C LEU A 3 15.69 -13.55 -29.03
N ASN A 4 16.59 -13.73 -29.99
CA ASN A 4 17.57 -12.70 -30.37
C ASN A 4 16.90 -11.43 -30.92
N ALA A 5 15.68 -11.53 -31.46
CA ALA A 5 14.92 -10.39 -31.96
C ALA A 5 14.33 -9.52 -30.82
N PHE A 6 14.16 -10.06 -29.61
CA PHE A 6 13.64 -9.32 -28.44
C PHE A 6 14.76 -8.87 -27.50
N PHE A 7 15.83 -9.66 -27.39
CA PHE A 7 16.96 -9.42 -26.50
C PHE A 7 18.18 -8.86 -27.24
N SER A 8 17.98 -7.77 -28.00
CA SER A 8 19.12 -7.04 -28.56
C SER A 8 19.93 -6.38 -27.43
N THR A 9 21.24 -6.21 -27.64
CA THR A 9 22.15 -5.62 -26.64
C THR A 9 21.62 -4.28 -26.10
N GLY A 10 21.14 -3.40 -26.98
CA GLY A 10 20.57 -2.11 -26.58
C GLY A 10 19.31 -2.25 -25.72
N ARG A 11 18.44 -3.23 -26.01
CA ARG A 11 17.23 -3.49 -25.21
C ARG A 11 17.57 -4.05 -23.83
N ILE A 12 18.56 -4.95 -23.75
CA ILE A 12 19.04 -5.48 -22.47
C ILE A 12 19.61 -4.36 -21.60
N ILE A 13 20.48 -3.51 -22.16
CA ILE A 13 21.07 -2.37 -21.44
C ILE A 13 19.96 -1.42 -20.95
N PHE A 14 18.99 -1.10 -21.81
CA PHE A 14 17.85 -0.26 -21.42
C PHE A 14 17.02 -0.88 -20.29
N MET A 15 16.69 -2.17 -20.37
CA MET A 15 15.91 -2.86 -19.33
C MET A 15 16.63 -2.84 -17.98
N ILE A 16 17.94 -3.12 -17.97
CA ILE A 16 18.75 -3.08 -16.74
C ILE A 16 18.78 -1.66 -16.17
N PHE A 17 19.08 -0.65 -17.00
CA PHE A 17 19.10 0.74 -16.58
C PHE A 17 17.74 1.18 -16.02
N PHE A 18 16.65 0.84 -16.71
CA PHE A 18 15.30 1.17 -16.31
C PHE A 18 14.97 0.59 -14.93
N VAL A 19 15.20 -0.72 -14.74
CA VAL A 19 14.93 -1.40 -13.46
C VAL A 19 15.76 -0.79 -12.33
N LEU A 20 17.04 -0.50 -12.57
CA LEU A 20 17.91 0.09 -11.54
C LEU A 20 17.47 1.51 -11.16
N VAL A 21 17.21 2.37 -12.14
CA VAL A 21 16.81 3.77 -11.89
C VAL A 21 15.45 3.82 -11.21
N PHE A 22 14.44 3.14 -11.78
CA PHE A 22 13.09 3.17 -11.21
C PHE A 22 13.02 2.41 -9.88
N GLY A 23 13.74 1.30 -9.73
CA GLY A 23 13.87 0.59 -8.47
C GLY A 23 14.47 1.47 -7.38
N ALA A 24 15.56 2.20 -7.69
CA ALA A 24 16.17 3.14 -6.75
C ALA A 24 15.23 4.30 -6.38
N LEU A 25 14.50 4.85 -7.36
CA LEU A 25 13.52 5.92 -7.12
C LEU A 25 12.37 5.45 -6.21
N ILE A 26 11.85 4.24 -6.44
CA ILE A 26 10.83 3.62 -5.58
C ILE A 26 11.37 3.51 -4.16
N VAL A 27 12.53 2.86 -3.97
CA VAL A 27 13.14 2.69 -2.65
C VAL A 27 13.34 4.05 -1.97
N TRP A 28 13.85 5.05 -2.68
CA TRP A 28 14.05 6.39 -2.14
C TRP A 28 12.73 7.08 -1.74
N SER A 29 11.68 6.94 -2.56
CA SER A 29 10.35 7.45 -2.27
C SER A 29 9.77 6.83 -1.00
N TYR A 30 9.77 5.49 -0.91
CA TYR A 30 9.24 4.77 0.24
C TYR A 30 10.02 5.04 1.53
N ARG A 31 11.33 5.28 1.46
CA ARG A 31 12.12 5.66 2.65
C ARG A 31 11.64 6.96 3.29
N LYS A 32 11.19 7.92 2.49
CA LYS A 32 10.62 9.18 3.02
C LYS A 32 9.24 8.95 3.61
N ASP A 33 8.46 8.07 2.99
CA ASP A 33 7.10 7.78 3.44
C ASP A 33 7.03 6.98 4.74
N ILE A 34 8.05 6.21 5.10
CA ILE A 34 8.06 5.48 6.39
C ILE A 34 7.83 6.44 7.57
N LYS A 35 8.52 7.59 7.59
CA LYS A 35 8.36 8.60 8.66
C LYS A 35 6.96 9.22 8.65
N ASN A 36 6.42 9.49 7.46
CA ASN A 36 5.07 10.04 7.31
C ASN A 36 4.01 9.02 7.72
N HIS A 37 4.20 7.75 7.36
CA HIS A 37 3.29 6.66 7.71
C HIS A 37 3.23 6.46 9.22
N GLU A 38 4.37 6.46 9.90
CA GLU A 38 4.42 6.43 11.36
C GLU A 38 3.79 7.66 12.01
N ARG A 39 3.87 8.86 11.40
CA ARG A 39 3.27 10.07 11.96
C ARG A 39 1.74 10.08 11.85
N TYR A 40 1.22 9.76 10.67
CA TYR A 40 -0.21 9.96 10.36
C TYR A 40 -1.06 8.69 10.52
N TYR A 41 -0.46 7.51 10.30
CA TYR A 41 -1.18 6.23 10.33
C TYR A 41 -0.84 5.38 11.56
N LYS A 42 -0.16 5.96 12.56
CA LYS A 42 0.12 5.25 13.82
C LYS A 42 -1.17 4.73 14.44
N ASN A 43 -1.18 3.42 14.71
CA ASN A 43 -2.32 2.73 15.32
C ASN A 43 -3.63 2.87 14.53
N ALA A 44 -3.59 3.20 13.23
CA ALA A 44 -4.81 3.35 12.42
C ALA A 44 -5.68 2.09 12.49
N GLY A 45 -5.09 0.90 12.39
CA GLY A 45 -5.81 -0.37 12.55
C GLY A 45 -6.49 -0.52 13.91
N LYS A 46 -5.81 -0.15 15.01
CA LYS A 46 -6.42 -0.18 16.36
C LYS A 46 -7.58 0.82 16.47
N LYS A 47 -7.43 2.02 15.91
CA LYS A 47 -8.48 3.05 15.89
C LYS A 47 -9.69 2.53 15.11
N VAL A 48 -9.50 1.96 13.92
CA VAL A 48 -10.58 1.40 13.10
C VAL A 48 -11.30 0.26 13.84
N LEU A 49 -10.56 -0.63 14.50
CA LEU A 49 -11.17 -1.70 15.29
C LEU A 49 -12.03 -1.16 16.44
N ILE A 50 -11.53 -0.18 17.19
CA ILE A 50 -12.26 0.40 18.34
C ILE A 50 -13.49 1.16 17.85
N TYR A 51 -13.33 2.13 16.94
CA TYR A 51 -14.46 2.95 16.50
C TYR A 51 -15.45 2.15 15.64
N GLY A 52 -14.95 1.27 14.78
CA GLY A 52 -15.79 0.39 13.97
C GLY A 52 -16.61 -0.57 14.82
N SER A 53 -16.00 -1.24 15.80
CA SER A 53 -16.74 -2.12 16.72
C SER A 53 -17.75 -1.35 17.58
N LEU A 54 -17.39 -0.15 18.06
CA LEU A 54 -18.30 0.70 18.82
C LEU A 54 -19.54 1.10 17.99
N ILE A 55 -19.34 1.51 16.73
CA ILE A 55 -20.45 1.85 15.82
C ILE A 55 -21.37 0.64 15.62
N ILE A 56 -20.79 -0.53 15.35
CA ILE A 56 -21.56 -1.77 15.17
C ILE A 56 -22.34 -2.10 16.45
N ALA A 57 -21.71 -2.02 17.62
CA ALA A 57 -22.34 -2.32 18.90
C ALA A 57 -23.52 -1.37 19.18
N ILE A 58 -23.35 -0.07 18.96
CA ILE A 58 -24.42 0.93 19.11
C ILE A 58 -25.56 0.62 18.14
N PHE A 59 -25.25 0.36 16.87
CA PHE A 59 -26.25 0.04 15.85
C PHE A 59 -27.07 -1.20 16.24
N VAL A 60 -26.42 -2.27 16.69
CA VAL A 60 -27.09 -3.49 17.17
C VAL A 60 -27.95 -3.21 18.41
N ALA A 61 -27.43 -2.45 19.38
CA ALA A 61 -28.17 -2.10 20.58
C ALA A 61 -29.46 -1.31 20.27
N ILE A 62 -29.37 -0.30 19.40
CA ILE A 62 -30.55 0.47 18.94
C ILE A 62 -31.55 -0.47 18.26
N ARG A 63 -31.07 -1.37 17.38
CA ARG A 63 -31.95 -2.32 16.69
C ARG A 63 -32.69 -3.24 17.65
N ILE A 64 -32.04 -3.70 18.71
CA ILE A 64 -32.67 -4.57 19.73
C ILE A 64 -33.67 -3.79 20.58
N ILE A 65 -33.34 -2.56 21.00
CA ILE A 65 -34.18 -1.78 21.91
C ILE A 65 -35.40 -1.17 21.21
N PHE A 66 -35.23 -0.65 19.99
CA PHE A 66 -36.25 0.13 19.28
C PHE A 66 -36.78 -0.54 18.01
N GLY A 67 -36.15 -1.63 17.56
CA GLY A 67 -36.51 -2.33 16.32
C GLY A 67 -37.24 -3.66 16.55
N ASN A 68 -37.62 -3.96 17.79
CA ASN A 68 -38.55 -5.02 18.17
C ASN A 68 -39.96 -4.44 18.37
#